data_AF-A0A2M7B501-F1
#
_entry.id   AF-A0A2M7B501-F1
#
_cell.length_a   1.000
_cell.length_b   1.000
_cell.length_c   1.000
_cell.angle_alpha   90.00
_cell.angle_beta   90.00
_cell.angle_gamma   90.00
#
_symmetry.space_group_name_H-M   'P 1'
#
loop_
_entity.id
_entity.type
_entity.pdbx_description
1 polymer ?
#
loop_
_entity_poly.entity_id
_entity_poly.type
_entity_poly.pdbx_seq_one_letter_code
_entity_poly.pdbx_strand_id
1 'polypeptide(L)'
;MPFLNLIKDKHLRSVGGLSLLILLLAALIFYSKLGSTTMPLIIHFEADKGVDFLGGRLEVFGILFSGLIMILINLFLVDFLYHRERFLSHIFSFANLLVAILILIAIAVIINVN
;
A
#
# COMPACT_ATOMS: atom_id res chain seq x y z
N MET A 1 7.75 24.38 -4.37
CA MET A 1 6.93 23.61 -3.41
C MET A 1 7.02 22.15 -3.80
N PRO A 2 7.21 21.22 -2.84
CA PRO A 2 7.15 19.79 -3.15
C PRO A 2 5.75 19.43 -3.68
N PHE A 3 5.66 18.45 -4.57
CA PHE A 3 4.45 17.90 -5.20
C PHE A 3 3.75 18.78 -6.25
N LEU A 4 4.31 19.93 -6.62
CA LEU A 4 3.65 20.86 -7.56
C LEU A 4 3.53 20.26 -8.97
N ASN A 5 4.50 19.43 -9.38
CA ASN A 5 4.47 18.79 -10.69
C ASN A 5 3.51 17.60 -10.72
N LEU A 6 3.46 16.87 -9.61
CA LEU A 6 2.52 15.78 -9.42
C LEU A 6 1.06 16.27 -9.53
N ILE A 7 0.74 17.42 -8.94
CA ILE A 7 -0.63 17.98 -8.99
C ILE A 7 -0.98 18.52 -10.39
N LYS A 8 0.01 19.03 -11.12
CA LYS A 8 -0.16 19.62 -12.45
C LYS A 8 -0.38 18.58 -13.55
N ASP A 9 0.32 17.45 -13.47
CA ASP A 9 0.22 16.38 -14.46
C ASP A 9 -0.99 15.47 -14.18
N LYS A 10 -1.92 15.38 -15.15
CA LYS A 10 -3.15 14.60 -14.99
C LYS A 10 -2.86 13.12 -14.76
N HIS A 11 -1.86 12.54 -15.41
CA HIS A 11 -1.58 11.11 -15.31
C HIS A 11 -0.95 10.79 -13.97
N LEU A 12 0.09 11.53 -13.56
CA LEU A 12 0.75 11.34 -12.28
C LEU A 12 -0.21 11.57 -11.10
N ARG A 13 -1.05 12.61 -11.19
CA ARG A 13 -2.08 12.87 -10.18
C ARG A 13 -3.09 11.73 -10.08
N SER A 14 -3.57 11.23 -11.22
CA SER A 14 -4.57 10.15 -11.24
C SER A 14 -4.00 8.87 -10.67
N VAL A 15 -2.79 8.47 -11.09
CA VAL A 15 -2.16 7.22 -10.63
C VAL A 15 -1.75 7.32 -9.16
N GLY A 16 -1.15 8.44 -8.74
CA GLY A 16 -0.79 8.67 -7.33
C GLY A 16 -2.03 8.71 -6.43
N GLY A 17 -3.09 9.41 -6.85
CA GLY A 17 -4.35 9.45 -6.13
C GLY A 17 -5.04 8.09 -6.05
N LEU A 18 -5.04 7.31 -7.14
CA LEU A 18 -5.58 5.95 -7.16
C LEU A 18 -4.82 5.02 -6.21
N SER A 19 -3.49 5.14 -6.15
CA SER A 19 -2.65 4.34 -5.25
C SER A 19 -2.99 4.61 -3.77
N LEU A 20 -3.15 5.89 -3.41
CA LEU A 20 -3.59 6.29 -2.07
C LEU A 20 -5.02 5.83 -1.77
N LEU A 21 -5.93 5.92 -2.74
CA LEU A 21 -7.30 5.46 -2.59
C LEU A 21 -7.36 3.95 -2.35
N ILE A 22 -6.61 3.15 -3.11
CA ILE A 22 -6.52 1.70 -2.92
C ILE A 22 -5.99 1.36 -1.52
N LEU A 23 -4.93 2.04 -1.08
CA LEU A 23 -4.36 1.81 0.26
C LEU A 23 -5.37 2.19 1.37
N LEU A 24 -6.07 3.30 1.21
CA LEU A 24 -7.11 3.73 2.14
C LEU A 24 -8.26 2.71 2.21
N LEU A 25 -8.71 2.21 1.05
CA LEU A 25 -9.74 1.17 0.99
C LEU A 25 -9.26 -0.12 1.65
N ALA A 26 -8.02 -0.54 1.41
CA ALA A 26 -7.44 -1.71 2.08
C ALA A 26 -7.45 -1.55 3.61
N ALA A 27 -7.07 -0.38 4.12
CA ALA A 27 -7.09 -0.09 5.55
C ALA A 27 -8.51 -0.09 6.14
N LEU A 28 -9.48 0.51 5.44
CA LEU A 28 -10.88 0.52 5.86
C LEU A 28 -11.49 -0.89 5.86
N ILE A 29 -11.23 -1.68 4.82
CA ILE A 29 -11.69 -3.07 4.72
C ILE A 29 -11.14 -3.88 5.89
N PHE A 30 -9.84 -3.80 6.15
CA PHE A 30 -9.20 -4.46 7.29
C PHE A 30 -9.85 -4.06 8.63
N TYR A 31 -9.96 -2.76 8.89
CA TYR A 31 -10.56 -2.27 10.13
C TYR A 31 -12.02 -2.72 10.30
N SER A 32 -12.81 -2.74 9.21
CA SER A 32 -14.21 -3.17 9.27
C SER A 32 -14.39 -4.67 9.54
N LYS A 33 -13.45 -5.52 9.08
CA LYS A 33 -13.56 -6.98 9.16
C LYS A 33 -12.89 -7.56 10.38
N LEU A 34 -11.70 -7.07 10.72
CA LEU A 34 -10.83 -7.64 11.75
C LEU A 34 -10.49 -6.63 12.86
N GLY A 35 -11.00 -5.40 12.78
CA GLY A 35 -10.70 -4.35 13.76
C GLY A 35 -11.16 -4.66 15.18
N SER A 36 -12.22 -5.45 15.36
CA SER A 36 -12.73 -5.86 16.68
C SER A 36 -12.16 -7.18 17.18
N THR A 37 -11.41 -7.92 16.36
CA THR A 37 -10.89 -9.24 16.71
C THR A 37 -9.74 -9.13 17.71
N THR A 38 -9.86 -9.83 18.84
CA THR A 38 -8.81 -9.90 19.88
C THR A 38 -7.98 -11.19 19.79
N MET A 39 -8.38 -12.13 18.95
CA MET A 39 -7.65 -13.36 18.69
C MET A 39 -6.41 -13.09 17.81
N PRO A 40 -5.34 -13.90 17.94
CA PRO A 40 -4.20 -13.84 17.02
C PRO A 40 -4.65 -14.06 15.58
N LEU A 41 -4.19 -13.21 14.68
CA LEU A 41 -4.44 -13.29 13.25
C LEU A 41 -3.37 -14.14 12.58
N ILE A 42 -3.79 -15.01 11.68
CA ILE A 42 -2.90 -15.72 10.76
C ILE A 42 -2.41 -14.71 9.72
N ILE A 43 -1.13 -14.35 9.81
CA ILE A 43 -0.49 -13.37 8.91
C ILE A 43 0.40 -14.08 7.88
N HIS A 44 1.02 -15.20 8.24
CA HIS A 44 1.79 -16.03 7.31
C HIS A 44 1.49 -17.52 7.52
N PHE A 45 1.29 -18.23 6.42
CA PHE A 45 1.16 -19.68 6.39
C PHE A 45 1.85 -20.22 5.14
N GLU A 46 2.54 -21.34 5.29
CA GLU A 46 3.04 -22.13 4.16
C GLU A 46 2.03 -23.24 3.86
N ALA A 47 1.73 -23.49 2.59
CA ALA A 47 0.80 -24.56 2.19
C ALA A 47 1.24 -25.94 2.72
N ASP A 48 2.55 -26.15 2.84
CA ASP A 48 3.16 -27.44 3.14
C ASP A 48 3.38 -27.63 4.66
N LYS A 49 3.58 -26.53 5.41
CA LYS A 49 3.93 -26.55 6.84
C LYS A 49 2.84 -25.99 7.77
N GLY A 50 1.78 -25.39 7.22
CA GLY A 50 0.71 -24.76 8.00
C GLY A 50 1.05 -23.33 8.42
N VAL A 51 0.40 -22.85 9.49
CA VAL A 51 0.57 -21.49 10.01
C VAL A 51 1.94 -21.35 10.67
N ASP A 52 2.76 -20.45 10.15
CA ASP A 52 4.12 -20.19 10.67
C ASP A 52 4.18 -18.86 11.44
N PHE A 53 3.31 -17.90 11.11
CA PHE A 53 3.27 -16.60 11.80
C PHE A 53 1.84 -16.19 12.18
N LEU A 54 1.61 -16.18 13.49
CA LEU A 54 0.47 -15.53 14.12
C LEU A 54 0.91 -14.15 14.59
N GLY A 55 0.20 -13.10 14.18
CA GLY A 55 0.42 -11.75 14.68
C GLY A 55 -0.88 -11.12 15.17
N GLY A 56 -0.77 -9.95 15.77
CA GLY A 56 -1.92 -9.15 16.16
C GLY A 56 -2.36 -8.17 15.09
N ARG A 57 -3.30 -7.30 15.48
CA ARG A 57 -3.77 -6.19 14.64
C ARG A 57 -2.67 -5.17 14.36
N LEU A 58 -1.74 -4.97 15.30
CA LEU A 58 -0.66 -3.99 15.18
C LEU A 58 0.31 -4.34 14.04
N GLU A 59 0.57 -5.62 13.84
CA GLU A 59 1.43 -6.13 12.78
C GLU A 59 0.79 -5.87 11.41
N VAL A 60 -0.51 -6.10 11.26
CA VAL A 60 -1.23 -5.79 10.01
C VAL A 60 -1.32 -4.28 9.77
N PHE A 61 -1.53 -3.48 10.82
CA PHE A 61 -1.41 -2.02 10.71
C PHE A 61 0.01 -1.58 10.33
N GLY A 62 1.04 -2.29 10.79
CA GLY A 62 2.43 -2.08 10.38
C GLY A 62 2.65 -2.32 8.89
N ILE A 63 2.00 -3.32 8.29
CA ILE A 63 2.02 -3.56 6.84
C ILE A 63 1.37 -2.39 6.09
N LEU A 64 0.18 -1.95 6.53
CA LEU A 64 -0.50 -0.79 5.93
C LEU A 64 0.32 0.50 6.06
N PHE A 65 0.92 0.72 7.23
CA PHE A 65 1.71 1.91 7.52
C PHE A 65 3.03 1.94 6.75
N SER A 66 3.73 0.81 6.64
CA SER A 66 4.94 0.71 5.80
C SER A 66 4.61 0.95 4.33
N GLY A 67 3.48 0.42 3.86
CA GLY A 67 2.92 0.71 2.54
C GLY A 67 2.66 2.20 2.30
N LEU A 68 2.07 2.89 3.28
CA LEU A 68 1.85 4.34 3.22
C LEU A 68 3.17 5.09 3.09
N ILE A 69 4.16 4.76 3.91
CA ILE A 69 5.50 5.38 3.87
C ILE A 69 6.15 5.15 2.51
N MET A 70 6.11 3.93 1.97
CA MET A 70 6.65 3.64 0.64
C MET A 70 5.99 4.48 -0.45
N ILE A 71 4.66 4.60 -0.44
CA ILE A 71 3.93 5.44 -1.40
C ILE A 71 4.35 6.91 -1.27
N LEU A 72 4.45 7.43 -0.05
CA LEU A 72 4.86 8.83 0.19
C LEU A 72 6.28 9.11 -0.30
N ILE A 73 7.24 8.22 -0.03
CA ILE A 73 8.62 8.32 -0.51
C ILE A 73 8.64 8.32 -2.05
N ASN A 74 7.91 7.41 -2.67
CA ASN A 74 7.82 7.34 -4.12
C ASN A 74 7.14 8.58 -4.71
N LEU A 75 6.06 9.12 -4.11
CA LEU A 75 5.43 10.36 -4.57
C LEU A 75 6.40 11.55 -4.50
N PHE A 76 7.24 11.61 -3.47
CA PHE A 76 8.31 12.59 -3.38
C PHE A 76 9.35 12.41 -4.51
N LEU A 77 9.75 11.17 -4.80
CA LEU A 77 10.65 10.85 -5.91
C LEU A 77 10.04 11.20 -7.28
N VAL A 78 8.74 10.96 -7.48
CA VAL A 78 8.01 11.32 -8.70
C VAL A 78 8.14 12.82 -8.97
N ASP A 79 7.93 13.66 -7.95
CA ASP A 79 8.02 15.12 -8.08
C ASP A 79 9.47 15.59 -8.30
N PHE A 80 10.43 15.01 -7.56
CA PHE A 80 11.85 15.33 -7.71
C PHE A 80 12.39 14.96 -9.10
N LEU A 81 12.00 13.81 -9.63
CA LEU A 81 12.47 13.31 -10.92
C LEU A 81 11.72 13.92 -12.10
N TYR A 82 10.56 14.55 -11.91
CA TYR A 82 9.73 15.07 -13.00
C TYR A 82 10.49 16.00 -13.97
N HIS A 83 11.34 16.87 -13.42
CA HIS A 83 12.14 17.82 -14.20
C HIS A 83 13.47 17.25 -14.70
N ARG A 84 14.01 16.22 -14.03
CA ARG A 84 15.28 15.59 -14.43
C ARG A 84 15.06 14.52 -15.50
N GLU A 85 14.15 13.60 -15.22
CA GLU A 85 13.89 12.41 -16.04
C GLU A 85 12.41 12.03 -15.97
N ARG A 86 11.63 12.50 -16.96
CA ARG A 86 10.17 12.25 -17.01
C ARG A 86 9.84 10.77 -17.03
N PHE A 87 10.66 9.96 -17.71
CA PHE A 87 10.48 8.52 -17.78
C PHE A 87 10.52 7.86 -16.39
N LEU A 88 11.53 8.21 -15.58
CA LEU A 88 11.65 7.70 -14.22
C LEU A 88 10.49 8.16 -13.33
N SER A 89 10.06 9.42 -13.46
CA SER A 89 8.90 9.95 -12.74
C SER A 89 7.62 9.12 -13.00
N HIS A 90 7.40 8.68 -14.24
CA HIS A 90 6.27 7.80 -14.57
C HIS A 90 6.46 6.40 -13.97
N ILE A 91 7.67 5.82 -14.04
CA ILE A 91 7.96 4.51 -13.43
C ILE A 91 7.64 4.52 -11.94
N PHE A 92 8.11 5.51 -11.19
CA PHE A 92 7.83 5.61 -9.76
C PHE A 92 6.34 5.80 -9.47
N SER A 93 5.61 6.52 -10.32
CA SER A 93 4.17 6.67 -10.18
C SER A 93 3.43 5.35 -10.41
N PHE A 94 3.81 4.55 -11.42
CA PHE A 94 3.21 3.23 -11.64
C PHE A 94 3.65 2.20 -10.59
N ALA A 95 4.88 2.31 -10.07
CA ALA A 95 5.35 1.49 -8.96
C ALA A 95 4.47 1.69 -7.71
N ASN A 96 4.00 2.91 -7.45
CA ASN A 96 3.04 3.17 -6.37
C ASN A 96 1.74 2.39 -6.53
N LEU A 97 1.21 2.32 -7.75
CA LEU A 97 0.00 1.57 -8.03
C LEU A 97 0.21 0.08 -7.77
N LEU A 98 1.34 -0.45 -8.23
CA LEU A 98 1.72 -1.84 -8.00
C LEU A 98 1.85 -2.15 -6.50
N VAL A 99 2.54 -1.30 -5.72
CA VAL A 99 2.66 -1.44 -4.27
C VAL A 99 1.29 -1.43 -3.60
N ALA A 100 0.40 -0.50 -3.97
CA ALA A 100 -0.95 -0.44 -3.42
C ALA A 100 -1.77 -1.70 -3.72
N ILE A 101 -1.66 -2.24 -4.93
CA ILE A 101 -2.33 -3.50 -5.32
C ILE A 101 -1.76 -4.68 -4.53
N LEU A 102 -0.44 -4.79 -4.37
CA LEU A 102 0.16 -5.87 -3.58
C LEU A 102 -0.29 -5.84 -2.12
N ILE A 103 -0.39 -4.64 -1.52
CA ILE A 103 -0.91 -4.49 -0.16
C ILE A 103 -2.38 -4.89 -0.09
N LEU A 104 -3.19 -4.48 -1.06
CA LEU A 104 -4.60 -4.89 -1.13
C LEU A 104 -4.74 -6.42 -1.19
N ILE A 105 -3.93 -7.08 -2.02
CA ILE A 105 -3.89 -8.55 -2.11
C ILE A 105 -3.49 -9.16 -0.77
N ALA A 106 -2.42 -8.67 -0.14
CA ALA A 106 -1.97 -9.15 1.16
C ALA A 106 -3.06 -9.06 2.23
N ILE A 107 -3.74 -7.91 2.32
CA ILE A 107 -4.85 -7.70 3.25
C ILE A 107 -6.04 -8.62 2.92
N ALA A 108 -6.38 -8.80 1.64
CA ALA A 108 -7.45 -9.69 1.23
C ALA A 108 -7.17 -11.15 1.63
N VAL A 109 -5.93 -11.62 1.48
CA VAL A 109 -5.51 -12.96 1.91
C VAL A 109 -5.61 -13.09 3.43
N ILE A 110 -5.10 -12.11 4.19
CA ILE A 110 -5.21 -12.10 5.66
C ILE A 110 -6.67 -12.19 6.09
N ILE A 111 -7.57 -11.43 5.48
CA ILE A 111 -9.00 -11.47 5.79
C ILE A 111 -9.65 -12.80 5.38
N ASN A 112 -9.20 -13.43 4.31
CA ASN A 112 -9.83 -14.67 3.84
C ASN A 112 -9.48 -15.88 4.73
N VAL A 113 -8.30 -15.86 5.35
CA VAL A 113 -7.78 -16.96 6.17
C VAL A 113 -8.25 -16.87 7.63
N ASN A 114 -8.74 -15.71 8.08
CA ASN A 114 -9.21 -15.47 9.45
C ASN A 114 -10.73 -15.25 9.50
#